data_AF-A0A963FPH1-F1
#
_entry.id   AF-A0A963FPH1-F1
#
_cell.length_a   1.000
_cell.length_b   1.000
_cell.length_c   1.000
_cell.angle_alpha   90.00
_cell.angle_beta   90.00
_cell.angle_gamma   90.00
#
_symmetry.space_group_name_H-M   'P 1'
#
loop_
_entity.id
_entity.type
_entity.pdbx_description
1 polymer ?
#
loop_
_entity_poly.entity_id
_entity_poly.type
_entity_poly.pdbx_seq_one_letter_code
_entity_poly.pdbx_strand_id
1 'polypeptide(L)'
;MPAHRLFIAGTDTEIGKTFATCALLHRARRDGIDAVGMKPVAAGARPAGGAWHNEDALALIAAAATGLPYAAINPVCLREAIAPHIAAELEGTPIHPAPILAAADRLAERCELLLIEGVGGFRVPLGPNYDTAMLARDLAAPVVLVVGMRLGCISHALLTAEAIRSRGLPLAGWIANQVDPTMNRFDENIAALDARLGCPRLGVLPHRVDGDPAAIADCLVLPRPTPATPAAAIAILDSAAELGEGHSGRVVVTGSHGGASAARYALSARPALCFFNDAGEGKDGAGISALAMLEAQGLAAACYGHHSARIGDARDAFGNGKVSRVNGLAEALGVLPGMSVVEAASHARGRGDTSEM
;
A
#
# COMPACT_ATOMS: atom_id res chain seq x y z
N MET A 1 -6.20 18.49 8.88
CA MET A 1 -5.99 17.66 7.68
C MET A 1 -6.31 16.21 8.05
N PRO A 2 -6.75 15.34 7.13
CA PRO A 2 -6.89 13.92 7.45
C PRO A 2 -5.53 13.35 7.88
N ALA A 3 -5.49 12.54 8.95
CA ALA A 3 -4.24 11.94 9.39
C ALA A 3 -3.60 11.09 8.28
N HIS A 4 -2.29 11.18 8.16
CA HIS A 4 -1.52 10.23 7.37
C HIS A 4 -1.58 8.86 8.03
N ARG A 5 -1.98 7.82 7.28
CA ARG A 5 -2.04 6.44 7.78
C ARG A 5 -0.89 5.63 7.20
N LEU A 6 -0.23 4.84 8.04
CA LEU A 6 0.77 3.88 7.60
C LEU A 6 0.46 2.52 8.19
N PHE A 7 0.45 1.48 7.36
CA PHE A 7 0.32 0.11 7.81
C PHE A 7 1.71 -0.51 8.01
N ILE A 8 2.06 -0.88 9.24
CA ILE A 8 3.34 -1.49 9.57
C ILE A 8 3.23 -3.01 9.39
N ALA A 9 3.78 -3.50 8.29
CA ALA A 9 3.87 -4.92 7.98
C ALA A 9 5.25 -5.47 8.36
N GLY A 10 5.35 -6.80 8.49
CA GLY A 10 6.61 -7.49 8.74
C GLY A 10 6.79 -8.65 7.77
N THR A 11 8.05 -9.01 7.52
CA THR A 11 8.38 -10.20 6.73
C THR A 11 7.99 -11.51 7.43
N ASP A 12 7.83 -11.50 8.75
CA ASP A 12 7.48 -12.65 9.57
C ASP A 12 6.95 -12.20 10.97
N THR A 13 6.63 -13.14 11.85
CA THR A 13 6.50 -12.90 13.29
C THR A 13 7.86 -12.67 13.96
N GLU A 14 7.88 -12.01 15.12
CA GLU A 14 9.08 -11.81 15.96
C GLU A 14 10.28 -11.09 15.30
N ILE A 15 10.08 -10.47 14.14
CA ILE A 15 11.11 -9.69 13.44
C ILE A 15 11.27 -8.24 13.97
N GLY A 16 10.58 -7.89 15.05
CA GLY A 16 10.64 -6.56 15.67
C GLY A 16 9.72 -5.50 15.04
N LYS A 17 8.52 -5.87 14.59
CA LYS A 17 7.50 -4.89 14.14
C LYS A 17 7.19 -3.87 15.24
N THR A 18 6.82 -4.35 16.43
CA THR A 18 6.51 -3.53 17.61
C THR A 18 7.63 -2.55 17.95
N PHE A 19 8.87 -3.05 17.93
CA PHE A 19 10.05 -2.24 18.18
C PHE A 19 10.22 -1.13 17.13
N ALA A 20 10.07 -1.46 15.84
CA ALA A 20 10.11 -0.49 14.75
C ALA A 20 8.95 0.53 14.82
N THR A 21 7.73 0.09 15.14
CA THR A 21 6.58 0.99 15.31
C THR A 21 6.82 1.96 16.47
N CYS A 22 7.32 1.50 17.61
CA CYS A 22 7.66 2.36 18.75
C CYS A 22 8.76 3.36 18.40
N ALA A 23 9.80 2.94 17.67
CA ALA A 23 10.86 3.84 17.20
C ALA A 23 10.32 4.92 16.25
N LEU A 24 9.38 4.56 15.35
CA LEU A 24 8.68 5.52 14.49
C LEU A 24 7.83 6.51 15.30
N LEU A 25 7.11 6.06 16.33
CA LEU A 25 6.33 6.93 17.22
C LEU A 25 7.23 7.94 17.94
N HIS A 26 8.37 7.48 18.47
CA HIS A 26 9.35 8.36 19.10
C HIS A 26 9.99 9.33 18.10
N ARG A 27 10.25 8.88 16.86
CA ARG A 27 10.76 9.73 15.78
C ARG A 27 9.77 10.83 15.42
N ALA A 28 8.49 10.47 15.26
CA ALA A 28 7.43 11.44 14.98
C ALA A 28 7.33 12.51 16.07
N ARG A 29 7.37 12.10 17.34
CA ARG A 29 7.37 13.03 18.46
C ARG A 29 8.57 13.98 18.45
N ARG A 30 9.77 13.50 18.07
CA ARG A 30 10.98 14.34 17.93
C ARG A 30 10.87 15.33 16.77
N ASP A 31 10.21 14.91 15.70
CA ASP A 31 9.88 15.76 14.56
C ASP A 31 8.68 16.71 14.83
N GLY A 32 8.09 16.66 16.04
CA GLY A 32 6.96 17.51 16.44
C GLY A 32 5.60 17.09 15.85
N ILE A 33 5.50 15.87 15.33
CA ILE A 33 4.29 15.33 14.69
C ILE A 33 3.48 14.56 15.73
N ASP A 34 2.18 14.87 15.84
CA ASP A 34 1.28 14.12 16.70
C ASP A 34 0.98 12.74 16.09
N ALA A 35 1.48 11.68 16.73
CA ALA A 35 1.42 10.33 16.20
C ALA A 35 0.83 9.33 17.19
N VAL A 36 -0.06 8.46 16.69
CA VAL A 36 -0.70 7.40 17.47
C VAL A 36 -0.40 6.05 16.85
N GLY A 37 -0.06 5.06 17.68
CA GLY A 37 0.04 3.66 17.28
C GLY A 37 -1.29 2.94 17.50
N MET A 38 -1.69 2.07 16.58
CA MET A 38 -2.84 1.18 16.70
C MET A 38 -2.40 -0.27 16.48
N LYS A 39 -2.82 -1.18 17.35
CA LYS A 39 -2.66 -2.63 17.17
C LYS A 39 -4.05 -3.23 16.95
N PRO A 40 -4.62 -3.18 15.73
CA PRO A 40 -6.03 -3.52 15.46
C PRO A 40 -6.42 -4.92 15.93
N VAL A 41 -5.53 -5.89 15.71
CA VAL A 41 -5.71 -7.28 16.12
C VAL A 41 -4.45 -7.73 16.84
N ALA A 42 -4.63 -8.33 18.01
CA ALA A 42 -3.56 -8.93 18.79
C ALA A 42 -3.99 -10.30 19.31
N ALA A 43 -3.03 -11.22 19.37
CA ALA A 43 -3.17 -12.56 19.93
C ALA A 43 -2.03 -12.78 20.93
N GLY A 44 -2.28 -13.56 22.00
CA GLY A 44 -1.33 -13.70 23.11
C GLY A 44 -1.49 -12.63 24.19
N ALA A 45 -2.72 -12.32 24.61
CA ALA A 45 -2.98 -11.38 25.68
C ALA A 45 -2.79 -11.99 27.08
N ARG A 46 -2.40 -11.17 28.06
CA ARG A 46 -2.29 -11.55 29.47
C ARG A 46 -3.30 -10.77 30.33
N PRO A 47 -3.78 -11.35 31.45
CA PRO A 47 -4.68 -10.64 32.35
C PRO A 47 -3.94 -9.52 33.07
N ALA A 48 -4.49 -8.31 33.05
CA ALA A 48 -3.95 -7.14 33.74
C ALA A 48 -5.09 -6.18 34.12
N GLY A 49 -5.21 -5.87 35.42
CA GLY A 49 -6.23 -4.91 35.91
C GLY A 49 -7.68 -5.34 35.67
N GLY A 50 -7.97 -6.64 35.62
CA GLY A 50 -9.31 -7.17 35.35
C GLY A 50 -9.71 -7.23 33.88
N ALA A 51 -8.82 -6.83 32.96
CA ALA A 51 -8.99 -6.94 31.52
C ALA A 51 -7.84 -7.75 30.89
N TRP A 52 -7.99 -8.09 29.62
CA TRP A 52 -6.91 -8.71 28.82
C TRP A 52 -6.16 -7.62 28.07
N HIS A 53 -4.83 -7.65 28.17
CA HIS A 53 -3.96 -6.72 27.48
C HIS A 53 -2.84 -7.46 26.75
N ASN A 54 -2.49 -6.96 25.58
CA ASN A 54 -1.39 -7.45 24.77
C ASN A 54 -0.17 -6.51 24.92
N GLU A 55 1.01 -7.10 24.99
CA GLU A 55 2.26 -6.38 25.21
C GLU A 55 2.63 -5.44 24.06
N ASP A 56 2.34 -5.81 22.79
CA ASP A 56 2.56 -4.91 21.65
C ASP A 56 1.69 -3.65 21.77
N ALA A 57 0.40 -3.84 22.06
CA ALA A 57 -0.53 -2.72 22.23
C ALA A 57 -0.12 -1.79 23.38
N LEU A 58 0.34 -2.35 24.50
CA LEU A 58 0.85 -1.57 25.63
C LEU A 58 2.13 -0.80 25.27
N ALA A 59 3.03 -1.40 24.49
CA ALA A 59 4.24 -0.74 24.02
C ALA A 59 3.90 0.46 23.12
N LEU A 60 2.93 0.32 22.21
CA LEU A 60 2.46 1.43 21.37
C LEU A 60 1.85 2.57 22.21
N ILE A 61 1.04 2.24 23.22
CA ILE A 61 0.46 3.23 24.15
C ILE A 61 1.57 3.99 24.89
N ALA A 62 2.57 3.26 25.40
CA ALA A 62 3.67 3.86 26.13
C ALA A 62 4.54 4.77 25.23
N ALA A 63 4.81 4.36 23.99
CA ALA A 63 5.62 5.11 23.05
C ALA A 63 4.95 6.40 22.55
N ALA A 64 3.64 6.36 22.31
CA ALA A 64 2.86 7.50 21.82
C ALA A 64 2.37 8.43 22.96
N ALA A 65 2.32 7.95 24.21
CA ALA A 65 1.88 8.72 25.38
C ALA A 65 0.49 9.39 25.22
N THR A 66 -0.43 8.69 24.54
CA THR A 66 -1.67 9.29 24.01
C THR A 66 -2.74 9.58 25.06
N GLY A 67 -2.69 8.91 26.22
CA GLY A 67 -3.78 8.92 27.22
C GLY A 67 -5.10 8.32 26.72
N LEU A 68 -5.10 7.64 25.55
CA LEU A 68 -6.29 7.05 24.96
C LEU A 68 -6.66 5.71 25.61
N PRO A 69 -7.95 5.34 25.62
CA PRO A 69 -8.37 4.03 26.15
C PRO A 69 -7.74 2.86 25.38
N TYR A 70 -7.36 1.80 26.10
CA TYR A 70 -6.76 0.60 25.51
C TYR A 70 -7.58 0.04 24.33
N ALA A 71 -8.91 -0.05 24.48
CA ALA A 71 -9.81 -0.59 23.47
C ALA A 71 -9.85 0.24 22.16
N ALA A 72 -9.44 1.51 22.18
CA ALA A 72 -9.28 2.30 20.96
C ALA A 72 -8.04 1.87 20.17
N ILE A 73 -6.97 1.50 20.89
CA ILE A 73 -5.67 1.09 20.33
C ILE A 73 -5.69 -0.37 19.89
N ASN A 74 -6.28 -1.25 20.69
CA ASN A 74 -6.43 -2.67 20.42
C ASN A 74 -7.89 -3.14 20.59
N PRO A 75 -8.74 -2.96 19.54
CA PRO A 75 -10.14 -3.33 19.58
C PRO A 75 -10.38 -4.85 19.57
N VAL A 76 -9.44 -5.63 19.03
CA VAL A 76 -9.52 -7.11 19.02
C VAL A 76 -8.31 -7.68 19.77
N CYS A 77 -8.56 -8.09 21.02
CA CYS A 77 -7.55 -8.63 21.94
C CYS A 77 -7.87 -10.11 22.24
N LEU A 78 -7.11 -11.02 21.65
CA LEU A 78 -7.29 -12.47 21.78
C LEU A 78 -6.26 -13.04 22.76
N ARG A 79 -6.65 -14.06 23.51
CA ARG A 79 -5.89 -14.64 24.63
C ARG A 79 -4.76 -15.53 24.15
N GLU A 80 -5.06 -16.46 23.25
CA GLU A 80 -4.11 -17.48 22.83
C GLU A 80 -3.07 -16.92 21.86
N ALA A 81 -1.79 -17.25 22.07
CA ALA A 81 -0.67 -16.82 21.24
C ALA A 81 -0.55 -17.68 19.96
N ILE A 82 -1.61 -17.69 19.16
CA ILE A 82 -1.73 -18.46 17.92
C ILE A 82 -2.27 -17.57 16.78
N ALA A 83 -2.45 -18.12 15.58
CA ALA A 83 -3.01 -17.37 14.45
C ALA A 83 -4.37 -16.75 14.82
N PRO A 84 -4.61 -15.46 14.54
CA PRO A 84 -5.79 -14.74 15.03
C PRO A 84 -7.13 -15.40 14.71
N HIS A 85 -7.31 -15.92 13.49
CA HIS A 85 -8.55 -16.62 13.13
C HIS A 85 -8.83 -17.86 14.01
N ILE A 86 -7.79 -18.59 14.42
CA ILE A 86 -7.91 -19.77 15.29
C ILE A 86 -8.23 -19.32 16.72
N ALA A 87 -7.52 -18.32 17.24
CA ALA A 87 -7.80 -17.79 18.58
C ALA A 87 -9.23 -17.24 18.68
N ALA A 88 -9.67 -16.50 17.66
CA ALA A 88 -11.03 -15.99 17.54
C ALA A 88 -12.09 -17.11 17.52
N GLU A 89 -11.82 -18.22 16.82
CA GLU A 89 -12.70 -19.38 16.79
C GLU A 89 -12.79 -20.07 18.16
N LEU A 90 -11.65 -20.30 18.83
CA LEU A 90 -11.60 -20.89 20.17
C LEU A 90 -12.35 -20.04 21.21
N GLU A 91 -12.31 -18.72 21.07
CA GLU A 91 -12.98 -17.77 21.96
C GLU A 91 -14.42 -17.47 21.55
N GLY A 92 -14.92 -18.03 20.45
CA GLY A 92 -16.25 -17.75 19.92
C GLY A 92 -16.46 -16.27 19.57
N THR A 93 -15.38 -15.56 19.21
CA THR A 93 -15.35 -14.11 18.98
C THR A 93 -14.84 -13.80 17.57
N PRO A 94 -15.71 -13.79 16.55
CA PRO A 94 -15.30 -13.53 15.17
C PRO A 94 -14.69 -12.13 15.00
N ILE A 95 -13.63 -12.04 14.18
CA ILE A 95 -12.98 -10.78 13.87
C ILE A 95 -13.76 -10.06 12.76
N HIS A 96 -14.50 -9.02 13.14
CA HIS A 96 -15.23 -8.19 12.18
C HIS A 96 -14.39 -6.96 11.75
N PRO A 97 -14.26 -6.69 10.43
CA PRO A 97 -13.48 -5.55 9.95
C PRO A 97 -14.08 -4.19 10.33
N ALA A 98 -15.41 -4.04 10.27
CA ALA A 98 -16.07 -2.74 10.42
C ALA A 98 -15.76 -2.03 11.75
N PRO A 99 -15.79 -2.69 12.93
CA PRO A 99 -15.35 -2.08 14.18
C PRO A 99 -13.88 -1.63 14.19
N ILE A 100 -13.00 -2.36 13.52
CA ILE A 100 -11.57 -2.03 13.42
C ILE A 100 -11.39 -0.76 12.58
N LEU A 101 -12.04 -0.69 11.41
CA LEU A 101 -11.99 0.48 10.53
C LEU A 101 -12.54 1.73 11.25
N ALA A 102 -13.68 1.61 11.94
CA ALA A 102 -14.26 2.70 12.70
C ALA A 102 -13.40 3.14 13.90
N ALA A 103 -12.62 2.23 14.51
CA ALA A 103 -11.63 2.61 15.52
C ALA A 103 -10.47 3.39 14.89
N ALA A 104 -9.94 2.93 13.76
CA ALA A 104 -8.88 3.63 13.04
C ALA A 104 -9.32 5.03 12.57
N ASP A 105 -10.55 5.19 12.07
CA ASP A 105 -11.09 6.50 11.68
C ASP A 105 -11.15 7.47 12.86
N ARG A 106 -11.65 7.02 14.02
CA ARG A 106 -11.69 7.83 15.25
C ARG A 106 -10.29 8.20 15.77
N LEU A 107 -9.30 7.31 15.61
CA LEU A 107 -7.91 7.63 15.97
C LEU A 107 -7.30 8.65 14.99
N ALA A 108 -7.60 8.52 13.70
CA ALA A 108 -7.14 9.44 12.66
C ALA A 108 -7.71 10.86 12.82
N GLU A 109 -8.83 11.04 13.53
CA GLU A 109 -9.33 12.38 13.90
C GLU A 109 -8.54 13.05 15.02
N ARG A 110 -7.65 12.29 15.68
CA ARG A 110 -6.99 12.68 16.94
C ARG A 110 -5.47 12.78 16.83
N CYS A 111 -4.91 12.64 15.63
CA CYS A 111 -3.48 12.70 15.37
C CYS A 111 -3.21 13.17 13.94
N GLU A 112 -1.96 13.51 13.64
CA GLU A 112 -1.49 13.80 12.28
C GLU A 112 -0.98 12.53 11.59
N LEU A 113 -0.49 11.56 12.36
CA LEU A 113 0.06 10.29 11.87
C LEU A 113 -0.51 9.09 12.66
N LEU A 114 -1.18 8.18 11.96
CA LEU A 114 -1.66 6.93 12.52
C LEU A 114 -0.82 5.76 12.00
N LEU A 115 -0.07 5.11 12.90
CA LEU A 115 0.69 3.90 12.61
C LEU A 115 -0.14 2.67 12.99
N ILE A 116 -0.62 1.92 12.02
CA ILE A 116 -1.41 0.70 12.22
C ILE A 116 -0.50 -0.51 12.12
N GLU A 117 -0.23 -1.18 13.23
CA GLU A 117 0.64 -2.35 13.27
C GLU A 117 -0.09 -3.66 12.97
N GLY A 118 0.39 -4.40 11.97
CA GLY A 118 -0.11 -5.72 11.66
C GLY A 118 0.19 -6.79 12.73
N VAL A 119 -0.36 -7.98 12.50
CA VAL A 119 -0.10 -9.18 13.31
C VAL A 119 0.58 -10.23 12.44
N GLY A 120 1.62 -10.89 12.96
CA GLY A 120 2.42 -11.88 12.20
C GLY A 120 3.10 -11.28 10.96
N GLY A 121 3.09 -12.00 9.83
CA GLY A 121 3.57 -11.49 8.54
C GLY A 121 2.57 -10.55 7.85
N PHE A 122 2.75 -10.27 6.56
CA PHE A 122 1.83 -9.39 5.83
C PHE A 122 0.46 -10.01 5.52
N ARG A 123 0.40 -11.33 5.28
CA ARG A 123 -0.83 -12.07 4.95
C ARG A 123 -1.20 -13.05 6.05
N VAL A 124 -1.89 -12.57 7.08
CA VAL A 124 -2.37 -13.38 8.20
C VAL A 124 -3.89 -13.46 8.16
N PRO A 125 -4.48 -14.68 8.18
CA PRO A 125 -5.93 -14.83 8.18
C PRO A 125 -6.54 -14.27 9.46
N LEU A 126 -7.56 -13.42 9.28
CA LEU A 126 -8.42 -12.89 10.33
C LEU A 126 -9.81 -13.57 10.32
N GLY A 127 -10.12 -14.27 9.24
CA GLY A 127 -11.31 -15.11 9.08
C GLY A 127 -11.23 -15.89 7.76
N PRO A 128 -12.31 -16.58 7.36
CA PRO A 128 -12.30 -17.45 6.18
C PRO A 128 -11.95 -16.74 4.86
N ASN A 129 -12.41 -15.49 4.71
CA ASN A 129 -12.28 -14.70 3.48
C ASN A 129 -11.69 -13.31 3.74
N TYR A 130 -10.95 -13.14 4.84
CA TYR A 130 -10.37 -11.85 5.22
C TYR A 130 -8.99 -12.03 5.86
N ASP A 131 -8.02 -11.27 5.39
CA ASP A 131 -6.64 -11.26 5.90
C ASP A 131 -6.16 -9.83 6.20
N THR A 132 -5.00 -9.73 6.85
CA THR A 132 -4.36 -8.45 7.17
C THR A 132 -4.02 -7.59 5.96
N ALA A 133 -3.86 -8.18 4.76
CA ALA A 133 -3.59 -7.42 3.56
C ALA A 133 -4.86 -6.75 3.02
N MET A 134 -6.02 -7.41 3.14
CA MET A 134 -7.33 -6.78 2.90
C MET A 134 -7.61 -5.66 3.91
N LEU A 135 -7.24 -5.87 5.19
CA LEU A 135 -7.34 -4.81 6.21
C LEU A 135 -6.51 -3.57 5.85
N ALA A 136 -5.25 -3.74 5.43
CA ALA A 136 -4.41 -2.63 5.01
C ALA A 136 -5.01 -1.85 3.82
N ARG A 137 -5.61 -2.56 2.85
CA ARG A 137 -6.33 -1.97 1.71
C ARG A 137 -7.56 -1.19 2.16
N ASP A 138 -8.39 -1.77 3.01
CA ASP A 138 -9.64 -1.15 3.47
C ASP A 138 -9.36 0.09 4.36
N LEU A 139 -8.22 0.13 5.05
CA LEU A 139 -7.72 1.29 5.77
C LEU A 139 -7.14 2.40 4.86
N ALA A 140 -6.96 2.12 3.57
CA ALA A 140 -6.28 2.97 2.58
C ALA A 140 -4.89 3.43 3.05
N ALA A 141 -4.15 2.55 3.75
CA ALA A 141 -2.87 2.87 4.37
C ALA A 141 -1.69 2.33 3.53
N PRO A 142 -0.82 3.20 3.00
CA PRO A 142 0.49 2.80 2.48
C PRO A 142 1.26 1.92 3.48
N VAL A 143 1.98 0.94 2.97
CA VAL A 143 2.66 -0.07 3.79
C VAL A 143 4.11 0.34 4.05
N VAL A 144 4.53 0.26 5.30
CA VAL A 144 5.94 0.23 5.70
C VAL A 144 6.32 -1.21 6.02
N LEU A 145 7.33 -1.74 5.34
CA LEU A 145 7.79 -3.12 5.54
C LEU A 145 8.96 -3.19 6.51
N VAL A 146 8.77 -3.85 7.66
CA VAL A 146 9.86 -4.18 8.60
C VAL A 146 10.49 -5.51 8.19
N VAL A 147 11.79 -5.49 7.94
CA VAL A 147 12.59 -6.66 7.56
C VAL A 147 13.49 -7.03 8.72
N GLY A 148 13.26 -8.20 9.33
CA GLY A 148 14.19 -8.76 10.30
C GLY A 148 15.44 -9.26 9.59
N MET A 149 16.56 -8.58 9.80
CA MET A 149 17.85 -8.90 9.18
C MET A 149 18.43 -10.16 9.80
N ARG A 150 18.25 -11.27 9.07
CA ARG A 150 18.78 -12.62 9.33
C ARG A 150 18.89 -13.37 8.00
N LEU A 151 19.54 -14.54 7.99
CA LEU A 151 19.60 -15.38 6.79
C LEU A 151 18.17 -15.70 6.27
N GLY A 152 17.96 -15.54 4.97
CA GLY A 152 16.65 -15.71 4.32
C GLY A 152 15.80 -14.43 4.19
N CYS A 153 16.19 -13.34 4.84
CA CYS A 153 15.40 -12.08 4.84
C CYS A 153 15.17 -11.50 3.43
N ILE A 154 16.11 -11.65 2.50
CA ILE A 154 15.96 -11.19 1.11
C ILE A 154 14.73 -11.82 0.46
N SER A 155 14.60 -13.15 0.55
CA SER A 155 13.45 -13.86 -0.04
C SER A 155 12.14 -13.38 0.58
N HIS A 156 12.07 -13.33 1.91
CA HIS A 156 10.84 -12.94 2.61
C HIS A 156 10.46 -11.48 2.32
N ALA A 157 11.42 -10.56 2.24
CA ALA A 157 11.17 -9.16 1.91
C ALA A 157 10.63 -9.02 0.48
N LEU A 158 11.22 -9.70 -0.50
CA LEU A 158 10.78 -9.63 -1.90
C LEU A 158 9.40 -10.26 -2.10
N LEU A 159 9.15 -11.44 -1.53
CA LEU A 159 7.83 -12.09 -1.57
C LEU A 159 6.75 -11.22 -0.90
N THR A 160 7.10 -10.58 0.22
CA THR A 160 6.18 -9.68 0.93
C THR A 160 5.90 -8.43 0.09
N ALA A 161 6.93 -7.83 -0.52
CA ALA A 161 6.77 -6.67 -1.38
C ALA A 161 5.94 -6.97 -2.64
N GLU A 162 6.11 -8.14 -3.25
CA GLU A 162 5.26 -8.62 -4.34
C GLU A 162 3.80 -8.80 -3.89
N ALA A 163 3.57 -9.38 -2.71
CA ALA A 163 2.24 -9.53 -2.15
C ALA A 163 1.54 -8.19 -1.85
N ILE A 164 2.29 -7.17 -1.43
CA ILE A 164 1.80 -5.79 -1.23
C ILE A 164 1.39 -5.19 -2.59
N ARG A 165 2.30 -5.22 -3.58
CA ARG A 165 2.08 -4.62 -4.90
C ARG A 165 0.94 -5.26 -5.68
N SER A 166 0.86 -6.59 -5.68
CA SER A 166 -0.22 -7.33 -6.35
C SER A 166 -1.62 -7.00 -5.82
N ARG A 167 -1.72 -6.35 -4.64
CA ARG A 167 -2.97 -5.86 -4.04
C ARG A 167 -3.20 -4.37 -4.25
N GLY A 168 -2.37 -3.71 -5.06
CA GLY A 168 -2.47 -2.27 -5.34
C GLY A 168 -2.10 -1.37 -4.16
N LEU A 169 -1.43 -1.91 -3.13
CA LEU A 169 -1.00 -1.15 -1.97
C LEU A 169 0.35 -0.47 -2.23
N PRO A 170 0.50 0.84 -1.94
CA PRO A 170 1.79 1.51 -2.03
C PRO A 170 2.76 0.98 -0.98
N LEU A 171 3.99 0.66 -1.37
CA LEU A 171 5.09 0.39 -0.43
C LEU A 171 5.80 1.71 -0.13
N ALA A 172 5.43 2.36 0.97
CA ALA A 172 5.93 3.69 1.38
C ALA A 172 7.42 3.69 1.76
N GLY A 173 7.93 2.53 2.18
CA GLY A 173 9.32 2.33 2.48
C GLY A 173 9.55 1.05 3.27
N TRP A 174 10.81 0.81 3.64
CA TRP A 174 11.19 -0.36 4.42
C TRP A 174 12.19 -0.03 5.53
N ILE A 175 12.17 -0.81 6.61
CA ILE A 175 13.07 -0.68 7.76
C ILE A 175 13.87 -1.97 7.90
N ALA A 176 15.19 -1.85 7.94
CA ALA A 176 16.08 -2.95 8.32
C ALA A 176 16.15 -3.02 9.85
N ASN A 177 15.66 -4.11 10.44
CA ASN A 177 15.80 -4.34 11.88
C ASN A 177 16.85 -5.42 12.15
N GLN A 178 17.95 -5.07 12.80
CA GLN A 178 19.02 -6.02 13.12
C GLN A 178 18.62 -6.92 14.30
N VAL A 179 17.92 -8.01 13.98
CA VAL A 179 17.49 -9.02 14.96
C VAL A 179 18.60 -10.00 15.31
N ASP A 180 19.49 -10.29 14.38
CA ASP A 180 20.69 -11.09 14.59
C ASP A 180 21.92 -10.15 14.65
N PRO A 181 22.50 -9.90 15.84
CA PRO A 181 23.67 -9.04 15.97
C PRO A 181 24.93 -9.60 15.28
N THR A 182 24.92 -10.90 14.96
CA THR A 182 26.04 -11.62 14.36
C THR A 182 25.85 -11.94 12.87
N MET A 183 24.81 -11.37 12.25
CA MET A 183 24.51 -11.62 10.84
C MET A 183 25.73 -11.31 9.96
N ASN A 184 26.21 -12.34 9.26
CA ASN A 184 27.28 -12.19 8.29
C ASN A 184 26.79 -11.38 7.07
N ARG A 185 27.65 -10.53 6.52
CA ARG A 185 27.37 -9.73 5.32
C ARG A 185 26.12 -8.84 5.45
N PHE A 186 25.93 -8.24 6.63
CA PHE A 186 24.77 -7.41 6.95
C PHE A 186 24.58 -6.27 5.93
N ASP A 187 25.63 -5.51 5.65
CA ASP A 187 25.59 -4.37 4.72
C ASP A 187 25.32 -4.82 3.28
N GLU A 188 25.89 -5.94 2.84
CA GLU A 188 25.63 -6.49 1.51
C GLU A 188 24.17 -6.98 1.36
N ASN A 189 23.57 -7.49 2.43
CA ASN A 189 22.14 -7.84 2.44
C ASN A 189 21.26 -6.58 2.36
N ILE A 190 21.62 -5.50 3.06
CA ILE A 190 20.94 -4.21 2.94
C ILE A 190 21.02 -3.70 1.51
N ALA A 191 22.22 -3.66 0.92
CA ALA A 191 22.41 -3.21 -0.45
C ALA A 191 21.61 -4.05 -1.45
N ALA A 192 21.51 -5.36 -1.23
CA ALA A 192 20.71 -6.24 -2.07
C ALA A 192 19.21 -5.95 -1.99
N LEU A 193 18.69 -5.59 -0.81
CA LEU A 193 17.31 -5.18 -0.58
C LEU A 193 17.03 -3.80 -1.18
N ASP A 194 17.91 -2.81 -0.95
CA ASP A 194 17.81 -1.46 -1.52
C ASP A 194 17.68 -1.51 -3.05
N ALA A 195 18.47 -2.36 -3.72
CA ALA A 195 18.44 -2.50 -5.17
C ALA A 195 17.17 -3.17 -5.73
N ARG A 196 16.38 -3.86 -4.91
CA ARG A 196 15.27 -4.74 -5.38
C ARG A 196 13.90 -4.36 -4.84
N LEU A 197 13.84 -3.71 -3.68
CA LEU A 197 12.58 -3.36 -3.05
C LEU A 197 11.88 -2.19 -3.73
N GLY A 198 12.57 -1.37 -4.53
CA GLY A 198 11.94 -0.31 -5.34
C GLY A 198 11.18 0.74 -4.52
N CYS A 199 11.61 0.97 -3.28
CA CYS A 199 11.06 1.95 -2.34
C CYS A 199 12.19 2.44 -1.41
N PRO A 200 12.07 3.61 -0.76
CA PRO A 200 13.13 4.13 0.10
C PRO A 200 13.31 3.26 1.35
N ARG A 201 14.56 3.12 1.79
CA ARG A 201 14.89 2.66 3.14
C ARG A 201 14.66 3.80 4.12
N LEU A 202 13.80 3.56 5.11
CA LEU A 202 13.48 4.52 6.15
C LEU A 202 14.52 4.53 7.27
N GLY A 203 15.34 3.49 7.38
CA GLY A 203 16.43 3.45 8.34
C GLY A 203 16.92 2.04 8.62
N VAL A 204 17.92 1.97 9.51
CA VAL A 204 18.44 0.72 10.07
C VAL A 204 18.35 0.83 11.58
N LEU A 205 17.66 -0.12 12.20
CA LEU A 205 17.58 -0.25 13.65
C LEU A 205 18.68 -1.21 14.09
N PRO A 206 19.74 -0.72 14.78
CA PRO A 206 20.81 -1.59 15.27
C PRO A 206 20.29 -2.49 16.40
N HIS A 207 20.91 -3.65 16.58
CA HIS A 207 20.59 -4.54 17.68
C HIS A 207 20.87 -3.85 19.02
N ARG A 208 19.91 -3.92 19.96
CA ARG A 208 20.06 -3.36 21.30
C ARG A 208 19.73 -4.38 22.37
N VAL A 209 20.59 -4.45 23.39
CA VAL A 209 20.39 -5.33 24.55
C VAL A 209 19.33 -4.78 25.51
N ASP A 210 19.23 -3.45 25.63
CA ASP A 210 18.23 -2.79 26.50
C ASP A 210 16.82 -2.77 25.90
N GLY A 211 16.69 -3.05 24.59
CA GLY A 211 15.42 -3.06 23.89
C GLY A 211 14.73 -1.69 23.84
N ASP A 212 15.43 -0.57 24.04
CA ASP A 212 14.82 0.77 24.07
C ASP A 212 14.64 1.35 22.65
N PRO A 213 13.40 1.46 22.12
CA PRO A 213 13.15 2.03 20.80
C PRO A 213 13.36 3.55 20.77
N ALA A 214 13.25 4.25 21.90
CA ALA A 214 13.44 5.70 21.95
C ALA A 214 14.90 6.07 21.66
N ALA A 215 15.86 5.27 22.12
CA ALA A 215 17.29 5.52 21.94
C ALA A 215 17.74 5.50 20.46
N ILE A 216 16.98 4.88 19.56
CA ILE A 216 17.33 4.72 18.14
C ILE A 216 16.31 5.33 17.18
N ALA A 217 15.37 6.13 17.69
CA ALA A 217 14.38 6.80 16.86
C ALA A 217 15.02 7.68 15.77
N ASP A 218 16.18 8.29 16.05
CA ASP A 218 16.91 9.13 15.07
C ASP A 218 17.54 8.32 13.91
N CYS A 219 17.62 6.99 14.05
CA CYS A 219 18.06 6.10 12.96
C CYS A 219 16.98 5.92 11.89
N LEU A 220 15.74 6.34 12.17
CA LEU A 220 14.63 6.28 11.23
C LEU A 220 14.28 7.67 10.71
N VAL A 221 13.85 7.75 9.46
CA VAL A 221 13.10 8.89 8.93
C VAL A 221 11.65 8.47 8.76
N LEU A 222 10.71 9.37 9.05
CA LEU A 222 9.33 9.14 8.67
C LEU A 222 9.21 9.16 7.15
N PRO A 223 8.44 8.24 6.55
CA PRO A 223 8.11 8.39 5.13
C PRO A 223 7.39 9.72 5.01
N ARG A 224 7.88 10.59 4.12
CA ARG A 224 7.17 11.81 3.82
C ARG A 224 5.78 11.40 3.34
N PRO A 225 4.70 12.06 3.77
CA PRO A 225 3.46 11.96 3.05
C PRO A 225 3.81 12.31 1.61
N THR A 226 3.77 11.32 0.72
CA THR A 226 3.74 11.65 -0.70
C THR A 226 2.58 12.63 -0.77
N PRO A 227 2.77 13.88 -1.22
CA PRO A 227 1.65 14.77 -1.36
C PRO A 227 0.59 13.97 -2.10
N ALA A 228 -0.61 13.95 -1.53
CA ALA A 228 -1.75 13.59 -2.33
C ALA A 228 -1.86 14.71 -3.37
N THR A 229 -1.03 14.65 -4.43
CA THR A 229 -1.49 15.01 -5.76
C THR A 229 -2.86 14.37 -5.83
N PRO A 230 -3.95 15.11 -6.12
CA PRO A 230 -5.28 14.51 -6.16
C PRO A 230 -5.10 13.26 -7.01
N ALA A 231 -5.16 12.09 -6.37
CA ALA A 231 -4.91 10.86 -7.09
C ALA A 231 -5.97 10.92 -8.17
N ALA A 232 -5.56 11.03 -9.43
CA ALA A 232 -6.46 10.86 -10.55
C ALA A 232 -7.07 9.48 -10.32
N ALA A 233 -8.23 9.46 -9.65
CA ALA A 233 -8.72 8.28 -8.98
C ALA A 233 -9.01 7.29 -10.10
N ILE A 234 -8.37 6.12 -10.07
CA ILE A 234 -8.44 5.22 -11.22
C ILE A 234 -9.89 4.79 -11.36
N ALA A 235 -10.52 5.14 -12.47
CA ALA A 235 -11.84 4.65 -12.82
C ALA A 235 -11.68 3.39 -13.67
N ILE A 236 -12.40 2.34 -13.29
CA ILE A 236 -12.42 1.05 -13.98
C ILE A 236 -13.80 0.90 -14.60
N LEU A 237 -13.87 0.89 -15.93
CA LEU A 237 -15.13 0.92 -16.68
C LEU A 237 -15.13 -0.19 -17.74
N ASP A 238 -16.06 -1.14 -17.69
CA ASP A 238 -16.08 -2.23 -18.67
C ASP A 238 -16.35 -1.71 -20.10
N SER A 239 -17.11 -0.61 -20.22
CA SER A 239 -17.38 0.07 -21.48
C SER A 239 -16.85 1.51 -21.50
N ALA A 240 -16.18 1.88 -22.60
CA ALA A 240 -15.81 3.27 -22.86
C ALA A 240 -17.04 4.18 -22.99
N ALA A 241 -18.23 3.64 -23.28
CA ALA A 241 -19.47 4.43 -23.30
C ALA A 241 -19.89 4.95 -21.92
N GLU A 242 -19.30 4.44 -20.83
CA GLU A 242 -19.55 4.90 -19.45
C GLU A 242 -18.71 6.15 -19.10
N LEU A 243 -17.79 6.55 -19.97
CA LEU A 243 -17.02 7.79 -19.81
C LEU A 243 -17.92 9.03 -19.91
N GLY A 244 -18.14 9.70 -18.77
CA GLY A 244 -18.72 11.05 -18.70
C GLY A 244 -17.86 12.07 -17.93
N GLU A 245 -18.42 13.25 -17.65
CA GLU A 245 -17.76 14.40 -17.01
C GLU A 245 -17.09 14.06 -15.65
N GLY A 246 -17.66 13.11 -14.89
CA GLY A 246 -17.09 12.63 -13.63
C GLY A 246 -15.75 11.89 -13.75
N HIS A 247 -15.24 11.70 -14.97
CA HIS A 247 -13.94 11.10 -15.27
C HIS A 247 -12.88 12.12 -15.70
N SER A 248 -13.22 13.42 -15.73
CA SER A 248 -12.26 14.45 -16.11
C SER A 248 -11.05 14.49 -15.18
N GLY A 249 -9.85 14.55 -15.75
CA GLY A 249 -8.58 14.54 -15.01
C GLY A 249 -8.26 13.22 -14.29
N ARG A 250 -9.07 12.16 -14.46
CA ARG A 250 -8.82 10.85 -13.85
C ARG A 250 -8.01 9.95 -14.77
N VAL A 251 -7.30 8.97 -14.20
CA VAL A 251 -6.79 7.84 -14.97
C VAL A 251 -7.96 6.87 -15.16
N VAL A 252 -8.24 6.44 -16.38
CA VAL A 252 -9.34 5.53 -16.69
C VAL A 252 -8.80 4.28 -17.36
N VAL A 253 -9.21 3.12 -16.87
CA VAL A 253 -8.97 1.83 -17.52
C VAL A 253 -10.30 1.32 -18.03
N THR A 254 -10.38 1.10 -19.35
CA THR A 254 -11.60 0.61 -19.99
C THR A 254 -11.46 -0.84 -20.43
N GLY A 255 -12.55 -1.60 -20.45
CA GLY A 255 -12.63 -2.91 -21.09
C GLY A 255 -12.81 -2.83 -22.61
N SER A 256 -13.00 -1.63 -23.16
CA SER A 256 -13.24 -1.41 -24.58
C SER A 256 -11.95 -1.39 -25.39
N HIS A 257 -12.06 -1.71 -26.68
CA HIS A 257 -10.93 -1.59 -27.59
C HIS A 257 -10.62 -0.12 -27.95
N GLY A 258 -9.38 0.16 -28.34
CA GLY A 258 -8.89 1.48 -28.72
C GLY A 258 -9.34 1.94 -30.10
N GLY A 259 -10.61 1.73 -30.44
CA GLY A 259 -11.20 2.12 -31.71
C GLY A 259 -11.68 3.58 -31.75
N ALA A 260 -11.99 4.07 -32.95
CA ALA A 260 -12.43 5.45 -33.17
C ALA A 260 -13.69 5.85 -32.37
N SER A 261 -14.59 4.91 -32.05
CA SER A 261 -15.75 5.17 -31.20
C SER A 261 -15.35 5.44 -29.75
N ALA A 262 -14.42 4.65 -29.20
CA ALA A 262 -13.90 4.80 -27.85
C ALA A 262 -13.17 6.14 -27.66
N ALA A 263 -12.45 6.59 -28.69
CA ALA A 263 -11.81 7.90 -28.71
C ALA A 263 -12.82 9.04 -28.46
N ARG A 264 -14.03 8.99 -29.07
CA ARG A 264 -15.03 10.06 -28.88
C ARG A 264 -15.50 10.18 -27.43
N TYR A 265 -15.69 9.05 -26.76
CA TYR A 265 -16.09 9.06 -25.35
C TYR A 265 -14.96 9.63 -24.46
N ALA A 266 -13.71 9.24 -24.71
CA ALA A 266 -12.57 9.79 -23.98
C ALA A 266 -12.35 11.29 -24.25
N LEU A 267 -12.55 11.76 -25.49
CA LEU A 267 -12.51 13.19 -25.82
C LEU A 267 -13.57 13.99 -25.06
N SER A 268 -14.77 13.43 -24.89
CA SER A 268 -15.85 14.07 -24.14
C SER A 268 -15.57 14.11 -22.64
N ALA A 269 -14.99 13.05 -22.07
CA ALA A 269 -14.72 12.96 -20.64
C ALA A 269 -13.42 13.66 -20.20
N ARG A 270 -12.45 13.84 -21.12
CA ARG A 270 -11.13 14.44 -20.84
C ARG A 270 -10.40 13.82 -19.64
N PRO A 271 -10.16 12.48 -19.63
CA PRO A 271 -9.35 11.85 -18.59
C PRO A 271 -7.89 12.32 -18.70
N ALA A 272 -7.14 12.21 -17.60
CA ALA A 272 -5.68 12.48 -17.60
C ALA A 272 -4.91 11.42 -18.40
N LEU A 273 -5.39 10.17 -18.38
CA LEU A 273 -4.88 9.05 -19.19
C LEU A 273 -5.98 8.01 -19.35
N CYS A 274 -6.16 7.47 -20.56
CA CYS A 274 -7.13 6.40 -20.83
C CYS A 274 -6.45 5.14 -21.37
N PHE A 275 -6.80 3.98 -20.80
CA PHE A 275 -6.37 2.66 -21.28
C PHE A 275 -7.49 1.94 -22.03
N PHE A 276 -7.13 1.32 -23.15
CA PHE A 276 -8.04 0.51 -23.98
C PHE A 276 -7.41 -0.84 -24.31
N ASN A 277 -8.20 -1.85 -24.66
CA ASN A 277 -7.68 -3.09 -25.24
C ASN A 277 -7.20 -2.84 -26.68
N ASP A 278 -6.09 -3.45 -27.11
CA ASP A 278 -5.64 -3.31 -28.51
C ASP A 278 -6.47 -4.12 -29.51
N ALA A 279 -7.29 -5.08 -29.04
CA ALA A 279 -8.08 -6.00 -29.85
C ALA A 279 -7.27 -6.69 -30.97
N GLY A 280 -5.98 -6.96 -30.73
CA GLY A 280 -5.08 -7.53 -31.73
C GLY A 280 -4.76 -6.57 -32.88
N GLU A 281 -4.84 -5.27 -32.62
CA GLU A 281 -4.73 -4.14 -33.55
C GLU A 281 -5.82 -4.08 -34.62
N GLY A 282 -6.37 -5.21 -35.04
CA GLY A 282 -7.35 -5.29 -36.11
C GLY A 282 -6.78 -4.87 -37.47
N LYS A 283 -7.61 -4.98 -38.51
CA LYS A 283 -7.24 -4.56 -39.86
C LYS A 283 -6.90 -3.07 -39.86
N ASP A 284 -5.77 -2.71 -40.47
CA ASP A 284 -5.30 -1.34 -40.63
C ASP A 284 -5.13 -0.58 -39.28
N GLY A 285 -4.89 -1.29 -38.18
CA GLY A 285 -4.72 -0.69 -36.85
C GLY A 285 -6.03 -0.18 -36.21
N ALA A 286 -7.20 -0.66 -36.66
CA ALA A 286 -8.50 -0.23 -36.18
C ALA A 286 -8.66 -0.27 -34.65
N GLY A 287 -8.12 -1.31 -33.99
CA GLY A 287 -8.16 -1.54 -32.54
C GLY A 287 -7.26 -0.61 -31.71
N ILE A 288 -6.37 0.15 -32.35
CA ILE A 288 -5.49 1.14 -31.68
C ILE A 288 -5.63 2.55 -32.26
N SER A 289 -6.56 2.77 -33.19
CA SER A 289 -6.80 4.06 -33.86
C SER A 289 -7.08 5.23 -32.91
N ALA A 290 -7.59 4.96 -31.71
CA ALA A 290 -7.83 5.95 -30.67
C ALA A 290 -6.55 6.66 -30.22
N LEU A 291 -5.38 6.01 -30.26
CA LEU A 291 -4.12 6.59 -29.78
C LEU A 291 -3.77 7.88 -30.54
N ALA A 292 -3.77 7.80 -31.87
CA ALA A 292 -3.48 8.95 -32.75
C ALA A 292 -4.59 10.01 -32.68
N MET A 293 -5.86 9.57 -32.59
CA MET A 293 -7.00 10.50 -32.48
C MET A 293 -6.97 11.31 -31.18
N LEU A 294 -6.62 10.68 -30.06
CA LEU A 294 -6.53 11.33 -28.76
C LEU A 294 -5.30 12.21 -28.66
N GLU A 295 -4.17 11.78 -29.23
CA GLU A 295 -2.94 12.57 -29.30
C GLU A 295 -3.14 13.89 -30.05
N ALA A 296 -3.81 13.84 -31.20
CA ALA A 296 -4.15 15.03 -31.99
C ALA A 296 -5.03 16.03 -31.23
N GLN A 297 -5.62 15.64 -30.10
CA GLN A 297 -6.49 16.46 -29.24
C GLN A 297 -5.89 16.72 -27.86
N GLY A 298 -4.61 16.40 -27.66
CA GLY A 298 -3.89 16.65 -26.41
C GLY A 298 -4.23 15.67 -25.28
N LEU A 299 -4.71 14.46 -25.58
CA LEU A 299 -5.06 13.46 -24.57
C LEU A 299 -4.12 12.26 -24.60
N ALA A 300 -3.57 11.92 -23.43
CA ALA A 300 -2.73 10.75 -23.26
C ALA A 300 -3.58 9.47 -23.29
N ALA A 301 -3.10 8.48 -24.04
CA ALA A 301 -3.77 7.20 -24.18
C ALA A 301 -2.78 6.05 -24.36
N ALA A 302 -3.16 4.88 -23.86
CA ALA A 302 -2.42 3.65 -24.02
C ALA A 302 -3.36 2.50 -24.36
N CYS A 303 -2.84 1.49 -25.05
CA CYS A 303 -3.51 0.22 -25.23
C CYS A 303 -2.81 -0.88 -24.44
N TYR A 304 -3.58 -1.84 -23.93
CA TYR A 304 -3.08 -3.09 -23.34
C TYR A 304 -3.37 -4.28 -24.26
N GLY A 305 -2.52 -5.29 -24.19
CA GLY A 305 -2.59 -6.45 -25.08
C GLY A 305 -3.83 -7.30 -24.87
N HIS A 306 -4.57 -7.60 -25.94
CA HIS A 306 -5.67 -8.58 -25.93
C HIS A 306 -5.25 -9.98 -25.42
N HIS A 307 -3.96 -10.32 -25.52
CA HIS A 307 -3.37 -11.56 -25.00
C HIS A 307 -3.04 -11.50 -23.49
N SER A 308 -3.04 -10.32 -22.88
CA SER A 308 -2.72 -10.10 -21.46
C SER A 308 -3.95 -9.93 -20.57
N ALA A 309 -5.05 -9.43 -21.13
CA ALA A 309 -6.31 -9.26 -20.41
C ALA A 309 -7.51 -9.32 -21.36
N ARG A 310 -8.65 -9.74 -20.82
CA ARG A 310 -9.91 -9.91 -21.56
C ARG A 310 -10.47 -8.57 -22.02
N ILE A 311 -10.94 -8.54 -23.27
CA ILE A 311 -11.78 -7.43 -23.76
C ILE A 311 -13.15 -7.51 -23.07
N GLY A 312 -13.69 -6.37 -22.68
CA GLY A 312 -14.96 -6.23 -21.94
C GLY A 312 -14.85 -6.41 -20.42
N ASP A 313 -13.65 -6.65 -19.87
CA ASP A 313 -13.42 -6.78 -18.42
C ASP A 313 -12.30 -5.82 -17.99
N ALA A 314 -12.69 -4.64 -17.50
CA ALA A 314 -11.75 -3.59 -17.11
C ALA A 314 -11.00 -3.92 -15.80
N ARG A 315 -11.57 -4.78 -14.95
CA ARG A 315 -10.90 -5.22 -13.73
C ARG A 315 -9.77 -6.19 -14.06
N ASP A 316 -9.98 -7.09 -15.00
CA ASP A 316 -8.94 -7.96 -15.57
C ASP A 316 -7.87 -7.14 -16.29
N ALA A 317 -8.29 -6.14 -17.07
CA ALA A 317 -7.38 -5.18 -17.69
C ALA A 317 -6.47 -4.48 -16.66
N PHE A 318 -7.04 -4.03 -15.55
CA PHE A 318 -6.26 -3.38 -14.50
C PHE A 318 -5.31 -4.35 -13.82
N GLY A 319 -5.76 -5.55 -13.45
CA GLY A 319 -4.95 -6.50 -12.69
C GLY A 319 -3.89 -7.24 -13.51
N ASN A 320 -4.19 -7.58 -14.76
CA ASN A 320 -3.37 -8.48 -15.59
C ASN A 320 -2.88 -7.85 -16.91
N GLY A 321 -3.46 -6.72 -17.32
CA GLY A 321 -3.14 -6.07 -18.58
C GLY A 321 -1.67 -5.64 -18.65
N LYS A 322 -1.07 -5.84 -19.82
CA LYS A 322 0.26 -5.32 -20.17
C LYS A 322 0.13 -4.30 -21.29
N VAL A 323 0.73 -3.13 -21.12
CA VAL A 323 0.72 -2.06 -22.11
C VAL A 323 1.37 -2.56 -23.40
N SER A 324 0.64 -2.51 -24.51
CA SER A 324 1.11 -2.94 -25.83
C SER A 324 1.48 -1.76 -26.73
N ARG A 325 0.74 -0.65 -26.64
CA ARG A 325 0.96 0.57 -27.44
C ARG A 325 0.65 1.81 -26.61
N VAL A 326 1.25 2.93 -26.98
CA VAL A 326 1.12 4.22 -26.30
C VAL A 326 1.16 5.33 -27.35
N ASN A 327 0.56 6.48 -27.05
CA ASN A 327 0.83 7.71 -27.80
C ASN A 327 1.94 8.54 -27.13
N GLY A 328 2.47 9.55 -27.82
CA GLY A 328 3.61 10.33 -27.33
C GLY A 328 3.31 11.07 -26.01
N LEU A 329 2.05 11.45 -25.79
CA LEU A 329 1.62 12.06 -24.52
C LEU A 329 1.65 11.06 -23.35
N ALA A 330 1.23 9.81 -23.57
CA ALA A 330 1.35 8.77 -22.56
C ALA A 330 2.82 8.41 -22.27
N GLU A 331 3.68 8.38 -23.30
CA GLU A 331 5.13 8.22 -23.12
C GLU A 331 5.74 9.35 -22.30
N ALA A 332 5.31 10.60 -22.54
CA ALA A 332 5.73 11.76 -21.74
C ALA A 332 5.28 11.67 -20.27
N LEU A 333 4.21 10.92 -19.98
CA LEU A 333 3.79 10.58 -18.61
C LEU A 333 4.58 9.42 -17.99
N GLY A 334 5.52 8.82 -18.74
CA GLY A 334 6.31 7.68 -18.30
C GLY A 334 5.62 6.33 -18.51
N VAL A 335 4.55 6.27 -19.31
CA VAL A 335 3.89 5.01 -19.67
C VAL A 335 4.60 4.42 -20.88
N LEU A 336 5.16 3.22 -20.72
CA LEU A 336 5.93 2.53 -21.76
C LEU A 336 5.32 1.16 -22.09
N PRO A 337 5.44 0.67 -23.35
CA PRO A 337 5.09 -0.69 -23.70
C PRO A 337 5.83 -1.72 -22.81
N GLY A 338 5.14 -2.79 -22.44
CA GLY A 338 5.64 -3.86 -21.57
C GLY A 338 5.33 -3.68 -20.09
N MET A 339 5.03 -2.46 -19.63
CA MET A 339 4.57 -2.20 -18.26
C MET A 339 3.24 -2.91 -17.98
N SER A 340 3.01 -3.31 -16.72
CA SER A 340 1.64 -3.65 -16.30
C SER A 340 0.75 -2.39 -16.31
N VAL A 341 -0.56 -2.56 -16.54
CA VAL A 341 -1.51 -1.45 -16.49
C VAL A 341 -1.54 -0.80 -15.09
N VAL A 342 -1.33 -1.58 -14.01
CA VAL A 342 -1.19 -1.04 -12.64
C VAL A 342 -0.01 -0.07 -12.52
N GLU A 343 1.16 -0.48 -13.00
CA GLU A 343 2.38 0.35 -12.96
C GLU A 343 2.21 1.61 -13.81
N ALA A 344 1.73 1.45 -15.05
CA ALA A 344 1.49 2.54 -15.98
C ALA A 344 0.48 3.57 -15.44
N ALA A 345 -0.65 3.09 -14.90
CA ALA A 345 -1.67 3.95 -14.28
C ALA A 345 -1.13 4.71 -13.06
N SER A 346 -0.10 4.16 -12.39
CA SER A 346 0.56 4.80 -11.25
C SER A 346 1.56 5.88 -11.68
N HIS A 347 2.28 5.70 -12.79
CA HIS A 347 3.22 6.71 -13.33
C HIS A 347 2.51 8.02 -13.71
N ALA A 348 1.35 7.92 -14.36
CA ALA A 348 0.56 9.08 -14.79
C ALA A 348 0.00 9.92 -13.63
N ARG A 349 0.01 9.39 -12.39
CA ARG A 349 -0.41 10.13 -11.18
C ARG A 349 0.65 11.10 -10.66
N GLY A 350 1.93 10.93 -11.04
CA GLY A 350 3.06 11.59 -10.37
C GLY A 350 3.57 12.91 -10.99
N ARG A 351 3.04 13.38 -12.13
CA ARG A 351 3.63 14.50 -12.91
C ARG A 351 2.79 15.77 -13.04
N GLY A 352 1.62 15.84 -12.39
CA GLY A 352 0.68 16.96 -12.54
C GLY A 352 1.09 18.32 -11.94
N ASP A 353 2.33 18.50 -11.45
CA ASP A 353 2.72 19.69 -10.67
C ASP A 353 4.03 20.36 -11.13
N THR A 354 4.28 20.35 -12.45
CA THR A 354 5.34 21.17 -13.06
C THR A 354 4.75 22.15 -14.07
N SER A 355 3.96 23.10 -13.57
CA SER A 355 3.68 24.34 -14.29
C SER A 355 3.79 25.53 -13.33
N GLU A 356 5.02 25.93 -13.01
CA GLU A 356 5.39 27.30 -12.69
C GLU A 356 6.90 27.46 -12.94
N MET A 357 7.23 27.86 -14.17
CA MET A 357 8.34 28.75 -14.53
C MET A 357 7.77 29.82 -15.45
#